data_AF-A0A952S934-F1
#
_entry.id   AF-A0A952S934-F1
#
_cell.length_a   1.000
_cell.length_b   1.000
_cell.length_c   1.000
_cell.angle_alpha   90.00
_cell.angle_beta   90.00
_cell.angle_gamma   90.00
#
_symmetry.space_group_name_H-M   'P 1'
#
loop_
_entity.id
_entity.type
_entity.pdbx_description
1 polymer ?
#
loop_
_entity_poly.entity_id
_entity_poly.type
_entity_poly.pdbx_seq_one_letter_code
_entity_poly.pdbx_strand_id
1 'polypeptide(L)'
;MFRLTKISIGRYLYRHSLSHVGRFPRQIYLCFLGLIVVASFFADATAQSSDQSERGLDFPFEIVERMENKQRTLSSATIYIYMDERNFSKDNLTKLFRHLGSKEKTSFLTIIVFTDKEMLGWKIKRDKHPLLPNLMTSEEGQKIIDEKYSEYFPPDIGYFRAEFTSTNHRTRFLYTPDKEADHLIEVRMSKGN
;
A
#
# COMPACT_ATOMS: atom_id res chain seq x y z
N MET A 1 49.29 -18.37 -3.80
CA MET A 1 49.42 -18.99 -2.47
C MET A 1 48.18 -18.62 -1.66
N PHE A 2 47.20 -19.52 -1.58
CA PHE A 2 45.88 -19.24 -1.02
C PHE A 2 45.86 -19.53 0.50
N ARG A 3 45.42 -18.56 1.32
CA ARG A 3 45.11 -18.76 2.74
C ARG A 3 43.59 -18.76 2.91
N LEU A 4 43.04 -19.94 3.19
CA LEU A 4 41.67 -20.15 3.64
C LEU A 4 41.63 -20.00 5.16
N THR A 5 40.89 -19.02 5.67
CA THR A 5 40.57 -18.87 7.10
C THR A 5 39.23 -19.52 7.39
N LYS A 6 39.26 -20.59 8.19
CA LYS A 6 38.10 -21.21 8.83
C LYS A 6 37.48 -20.23 9.83
N ILE A 7 36.17 -20.02 9.76
CA ILE A 7 35.41 -19.41 10.86
C ILE A 7 34.53 -20.49 11.48
N SER A 8 34.76 -20.68 12.78
CA SER A 8 34.17 -21.68 13.65
C SER A 8 32.79 -21.22 14.16
N ILE A 9 31.84 -22.14 14.14
CA ILE A 9 30.51 -22.04 14.75
C ILE A 9 30.67 -22.06 16.27
N GLY A 10 30.15 -21.04 16.96
CA GLY A 10 30.10 -20.95 18.42
C GLY A 10 28.67 -20.93 18.93
N ARG A 11 28.22 -22.06 19.49
CA ARG A 11 27.00 -22.21 20.29
C ARG A 11 27.14 -21.38 21.57
N TYR A 12 26.14 -20.56 21.89
CA TYR A 12 25.93 -20.06 23.25
C TYR A 12 24.60 -20.61 23.78
N LEU A 13 24.71 -21.64 24.61
CA LEU A 13 23.71 -22.04 25.60
C LEU A 13 24.20 -21.52 26.94
N TYR A 14 23.40 -20.71 27.64
CA TYR A 14 23.56 -20.49 29.07
C TYR A 14 22.22 -20.71 29.77
N ARG A 15 22.29 -21.56 30.80
CA ARG A 15 21.21 -22.11 31.62
C ARG A 15 21.52 -21.74 33.07
N HIS A 16 20.48 -21.74 33.90
CA HIS A 16 20.39 -21.46 35.35
C HIS A 16 20.23 -19.97 35.71
N SER A 17 19.24 -19.56 36.51
CA SER A 17 18.84 -20.15 37.79
C SER A 17 17.35 -19.98 38.12
N LEU A 18 16.75 -21.05 38.66
CA LEU A 18 15.47 -21.11 39.37
C LEU A 18 15.74 -21.01 40.86
N SER A 19 15.10 -20.07 41.56
CA SER A 19 14.55 -20.29 42.91
C SER A 19 14.03 -18.97 43.50
N HIS A 20 12.71 -18.80 43.57
CA HIS A 20 12.06 -18.55 44.87
C HIS A 20 10.55 -18.74 44.79
N VAL A 21 10.10 -19.61 45.69
CA VAL A 21 8.73 -20.04 45.96
C VAL A 21 8.08 -19.00 46.86
N GLY A 22 6.92 -18.49 46.44
CA GLY A 22 6.10 -17.57 47.24
C GLY A 22 4.61 -17.84 47.00
N ARG A 23 4.00 -18.47 48.01
CA ARG A 23 2.61 -18.90 48.18
C ARG A 23 1.50 -18.04 47.55
N PHE A 24 0.53 -18.74 46.97
CA PHE A 24 -0.89 -18.36 46.79
C PHE A 24 -1.58 -17.98 48.11
N PRO A 25 -2.69 -17.22 48.05
CA PRO A 25 -3.99 -17.90 48.13
C PRO A 25 -5.06 -17.42 47.12
N ARG A 26 -6.02 -18.32 46.92
CA ARG A 26 -7.27 -18.22 46.15
C ARG A 26 -8.25 -17.18 46.71
N GLN A 27 -8.99 -16.50 45.83
CA GLN A 27 -10.43 -16.18 45.89
C GLN A 27 -10.81 -15.53 44.54
N ILE A 28 -11.48 -16.22 43.60
CA ILE A 28 -12.94 -16.27 43.39
C ILE A 28 -13.61 -14.90 43.48
N TYR A 29 -14.02 -14.32 42.35
CA TYR A 29 -15.42 -13.94 42.07
C TYR A 29 -15.61 -13.66 40.57
N LEU A 30 -16.56 -14.39 39.98
CA LEU A 30 -17.23 -14.05 38.73
C LEU A 30 -18.00 -12.73 38.90
N CYS A 31 -18.08 -11.94 37.82
CA CYS A 31 -19.27 -11.22 37.32
C CYS A 31 -18.81 -10.25 36.22
N PHE A 32 -18.99 -10.57 34.94
CA PHE A 32 -20.14 -10.21 34.10
C PHE A 32 -20.19 -8.74 33.66
N LEU A 33 -20.26 -8.59 32.32
CA LEU A 33 -20.83 -7.48 31.53
C LEU A 33 -19.95 -6.20 31.42
N GLY A 34 -19.72 -5.62 30.25
CA GLY A 34 -20.50 -5.68 29.02
C GLY A 34 -19.65 -5.65 27.77
N LEU A 35 -20.17 -6.35 26.76
CA LEU A 35 -19.90 -6.18 25.34
C LEU A 35 -19.59 -4.71 25.02
N ILE A 36 -18.37 -4.44 24.55
CA ILE A 36 -18.16 -3.31 23.65
C ILE A 36 -18.77 -3.74 22.32
N VAL A 37 -19.99 -3.28 22.08
CA VAL A 37 -20.57 -3.23 20.73
C VAL A 37 -19.73 -2.23 19.94
N VAL A 38 -18.62 -2.69 19.36
CA VAL A 38 -18.03 -2.00 18.22
C VAL A 38 -19.00 -2.27 17.07
N ALA A 39 -20.01 -1.41 16.96
CA ALA A 39 -20.85 -1.37 15.78
C ALA A 39 -19.91 -1.07 14.61
N SER A 40 -19.62 -2.12 13.86
CA SER A 40 -18.94 -2.09 12.59
C SER A 40 -19.63 -1.07 11.70
N PHE A 41 -19.00 0.09 11.53
CA PHE A 41 -19.24 0.94 10.38
C PHE A 41 -18.70 0.19 9.16
N PHE A 42 -19.48 -0.78 8.68
CA PHE A 42 -19.42 -1.17 7.28
C PHE A 42 -20.00 0.01 6.51
N ALA A 43 -19.13 0.95 6.15
CA ALA A 43 -19.41 1.80 5.01
C ALA A 43 -19.52 0.85 3.81
N ASP A 44 -20.73 0.73 3.28
CA ASP A 44 -20.98 0.20 1.94
C ASP A 44 -19.98 0.87 0.99
N ALA A 45 -18.95 0.11 0.62
CA ALA A 45 -18.16 0.41 -0.57
C ALA A 45 -19.08 0.09 -1.74
N THR A 46 -19.95 1.03 -2.09
CA THR A 46 -20.65 1.02 -3.35
C THR A 46 -19.57 1.03 -4.43
N ALA A 47 -19.32 -0.13 -5.01
CA ALA A 47 -18.61 -0.27 -6.26
C ALA A 47 -19.42 0.48 -7.33
N GLN A 48 -19.20 1.79 -7.46
CA GLN A 48 -19.57 2.52 -8.66
C GLN A 48 -18.68 1.97 -9.76
N SER A 49 -19.16 0.97 -10.50
CA SER A 49 -18.61 0.60 -11.79
C SER A 49 -18.83 1.77 -12.74
N SER A 50 -17.95 2.76 -12.65
CA SER A 50 -17.90 3.88 -13.57
C SER A 50 -17.26 3.39 -14.86
N ASP A 51 -18.06 2.78 -15.72
CA ASP A 51 -17.80 2.66 -17.15
C ASP A 51 -17.93 4.06 -17.79
N GLN A 52 -17.12 4.99 -17.28
CA GLN A 52 -17.00 6.35 -17.80
C GLN A 52 -15.67 6.42 -18.51
N SER A 53 -15.72 6.20 -19.82
CA SER A 53 -14.81 6.87 -20.74
C SER A 53 -14.91 8.37 -20.44
N GLU A 54 -13.99 8.88 -19.61
CA GLU A 54 -13.93 10.30 -19.32
C GLU A 54 -13.60 11.02 -20.62
N ARG A 55 -14.56 11.84 -21.11
CA ARG A 55 -14.39 12.61 -22.35
C ARG A 55 -13.08 13.40 -22.29
N GLY A 56 -12.12 13.06 -23.16
CA GLY A 56 -10.83 13.75 -23.25
C GLY A 56 -9.61 12.84 -23.39
N LEU A 57 -9.75 11.53 -23.21
CA LEU A 57 -8.68 10.55 -23.44
C LEU A 57 -9.07 9.60 -24.58
N ASP A 58 -8.10 9.31 -25.46
CA ASP A 58 -8.23 8.48 -26.66
C ASP A 58 -7.96 6.99 -26.41
N PHE A 59 -7.85 6.59 -25.15
CA PHE A 59 -7.57 5.22 -24.72
C PHE A 59 -8.44 4.83 -23.53
N PRO A 60 -8.84 3.54 -23.42
CA PRO A 60 -9.65 3.05 -22.33
C PRO A 60 -8.82 2.85 -21.04
N PHE A 61 -9.44 3.14 -19.90
CA PHE A 61 -8.98 2.81 -18.56
C PHE A 61 -10.21 2.67 -17.65
N GLU A 62 -10.06 1.99 -16.53
CA GLU A 62 -11.13 1.73 -15.56
C GLU A 62 -10.68 2.25 -14.19
N ILE A 63 -11.45 3.16 -13.59
CA ILE A 63 -11.26 3.52 -12.19
C ILE A 63 -11.87 2.40 -11.34
N VAL A 64 -11.01 1.60 -10.73
CA VAL A 64 -11.40 0.44 -9.92
C VAL A 64 -11.82 0.91 -8.53
N GLU A 65 -11.11 1.88 -7.96
CA GLU A 65 -11.46 2.44 -6.66
C GLU A 65 -10.96 3.88 -6.50
N ARG A 66 -11.70 4.67 -5.71
CA ARG A 66 -11.33 6.00 -5.28
C ARG A 66 -11.47 6.10 -3.77
N MET A 67 -10.37 6.37 -3.08
CA MET A 67 -10.33 6.61 -1.64
C MET A 67 -10.15 8.10 -1.37
N GLU A 68 -11.06 8.71 -0.63
CA GLU A 68 -10.93 10.10 -0.18
C GLU A 68 -10.77 10.16 1.34
N ASN A 69 -9.88 11.04 1.80
CA ASN A 69 -9.76 11.40 3.19
C ASN A 69 -9.83 12.92 3.30
N LYS A 70 -10.84 13.42 4.02
CA LYS A 70 -11.04 14.85 4.27
C LYS A 70 -10.83 15.11 5.76
N GLN A 71 -9.66 15.62 6.10
CA GLN A 71 -9.38 16.18 7.41
C GLN A 71 -9.63 17.69 7.38
N ARG A 72 -9.85 18.31 8.54
CA ARG A 72 -10.27 19.72 8.66
C ARG A 72 -9.43 20.71 7.85
N THR A 73 -8.15 20.44 7.65
CA THR A 73 -7.20 21.32 6.96
C THR A 73 -6.57 20.72 5.71
N LEU A 74 -6.72 19.41 5.48
CA LEU A 74 -6.05 18.69 4.40
C LEU A 74 -7.02 17.68 3.78
N SER A 75 -7.10 17.69 2.46
CA SER A 75 -7.80 16.68 1.69
C SER A 75 -6.80 15.83 0.91
N SER A 76 -6.97 14.51 0.95
CA SER A 76 -6.22 13.58 0.13
C SER A 76 -7.15 12.69 -0.66
N ALA A 77 -6.77 12.36 -1.90
CA ALA A 77 -7.42 11.34 -2.70
C ALA A 77 -6.39 10.34 -3.24
N THR A 78 -6.75 9.07 -3.25
CA THR A 78 -6.04 8.01 -3.96
C THR A 78 -6.98 7.37 -4.98
N ILE A 79 -6.58 7.37 -6.25
CA ILE A 79 -7.36 6.79 -7.35
C ILE A 79 -6.61 5.57 -7.89
N TYR A 80 -7.28 4.42 -7.91
CA TYR A 80 -6.76 3.15 -8.40
C TYR A 80 -7.35 2.83 -9.77
N ILE A 81 -6.48 2.59 -10.73
CA ILE A 81 -6.85 2.47 -12.14
C ILE A 81 -6.31 1.16 -12.70
N TYR A 82 -7.19 0.43 -13.38
CA TYR A 82 -6.81 -0.63 -14.28
C TYR A 82 -6.66 -0.06 -15.70
N MET A 83 -5.56 -0.38 -16.36
CA MET A 83 -5.31 -0.02 -17.76
C MET A 83 -4.80 -1.24 -18.50
N ASP A 84 -5.35 -1.52 -19.68
CA ASP A 84 -4.83 -2.61 -20.51
C ASP A 84 -3.37 -2.33 -20.91
N GLU A 85 -2.55 -3.37 -20.91
CA GLU A 85 -1.14 -3.31 -21.26
C GLU A 85 -0.86 -2.59 -22.59
N ARG A 86 -1.72 -2.77 -23.61
CA ARG A 86 -1.56 -2.13 -24.92
C ARG A 86 -1.62 -0.60 -24.85
N ASN A 87 -2.27 -0.08 -23.81
CA ASN A 87 -2.39 1.35 -23.55
C ASN A 87 -1.37 1.86 -22.54
N PHE A 88 -0.60 0.97 -21.89
CA PHE A 88 0.37 1.31 -20.86
C PHE A 88 1.66 1.87 -21.48
N SER A 89 1.59 3.12 -21.93
CA SER A 89 2.72 3.87 -22.45
C SER A 89 2.95 5.13 -21.64
N LYS A 90 4.19 5.60 -21.60
CA LYS A 90 4.56 6.86 -20.94
C LYS A 90 3.67 8.03 -21.38
N ASP A 91 3.34 8.12 -22.67
CA ASP A 91 2.55 9.22 -23.22
C ASP A 91 1.08 9.14 -22.77
N ASN A 92 0.47 7.96 -22.81
CA ASN A 92 -0.89 7.74 -22.32
C ASN A 92 -0.98 7.99 -20.81
N LEU A 93 -0.02 7.48 -20.04
CA LEU A 93 0.06 7.74 -18.60
C LEU A 93 0.20 9.24 -18.30
N THR A 94 1.03 9.96 -19.05
CA THR A 94 1.18 11.42 -18.91
C THR A 94 -0.13 12.14 -19.20
N LYS A 95 -0.85 11.77 -20.27
CA LYS A 95 -2.17 12.32 -20.59
C LYS A 95 -3.18 12.01 -19.47
N LEU A 96 -3.22 10.77 -18.99
CA LEU A 96 -4.09 10.32 -17.90
C LEU A 96 -3.86 11.14 -16.62
N PHE A 97 -2.60 11.23 -16.18
CA PHE A 97 -2.24 11.94 -14.95
C PHE A 97 -2.50 13.44 -15.03
N ARG A 98 -2.28 14.06 -16.19
CA ARG A 98 -2.66 15.46 -16.43
C ARG A 98 -4.18 15.65 -16.39
N HIS A 99 -4.92 14.76 -17.06
CA HIS A 99 -6.37 14.83 -17.13
C HIS A 99 -7.01 14.74 -15.74
N LEU A 100 -6.71 13.65 -15.01
CA LEU A 100 -7.23 13.44 -13.66
C LEU A 100 -6.67 14.48 -12.67
N GLY A 101 -5.37 14.76 -12.72
CA GLY A 101 -4.74 15.75 -11.85
C GLY A 101 -5.32 17.16 -11.99
N SER A 102 -5.81 17.55 -13.18
CA SER A 102 -6.47 18.84 -13.40
C SER A 102 -7.88 18.94 -12.83
N LYS A 103 -8.57 17.80 -12.66
CA LYS A 103 -9.93 17.73 -12.12
C LYS A 103 -9.95 17.69 -10.59
N GLU A 104 -8.92 17.12 -9.99
CA GLU A 104 -8.82 16.94 -8.55
C GLU A 104 -8.46 18.24 -7.83
N LYS A 105 -9.22 18.55 -6.77
CA LYS A 105 -9.02 19.73 -5.93
C LYS A 105 -8.43 19.39 -4.56
N THR A 106 -7.81 18.22 -4.43
CA THR A 106 -7.24 17.77 -3.15
C THR A 106 -5.86 18.35 -2.91
N SER A 107 -5.48 18.51 -1.63
CA SER A 107 -4.12 18.93 -1.24
C SER A 107 -3.07 17.87 -1.58
N PHE A 108 -3.49 16.61 -1.52
CA PHE A 108 -2.68 15.45 -1.88
C PHE A 108 -3.46 14.57 -2.84
N LEU A 109 -2.85 14.22 -3.96
CA LEU A 109 -3.42 13.28 -4.92
C LEU A 109 -2.41 12.18 -5.19
N THR A 110 -2.87 10.95 -5.12
CA THR A 110 -2.14 9.78 -5.59
C THR A 110 -2.97 9.08 -6.66
N ILE A 111 -2.39 8.76 -7.80
CA ILE A 111 -3.03 7.95 -8.84
C ILE A 111 -2.14 6.75 -9.07
N ILE A 112 -2.70 5.55 -8.96
CA ILE A 112 -2.00 4.28 -9.04
C ILE A 112 -2.60 3.50 -10.21
N VAL A 113 -1.77 3.12 -11.18
CA VAL A 113 -2.20 2.43 -12.41
C VAL A 113 -1.51 1.09 -12.51
N PHE A 114 -2.27 0.01 -12.69
CA PHE A 114 -1.77 -1.35 -12.85
C PHE A 114 -2.36 -1.98 -14.12
N THR A 115 -1.59 -2.83 -14.79
CA THR A 115 -2.10 -3.67 -15.89
C THR A 115 -2.65 -5.01 -15.41
N ASP A 116 -2.51 -5.31 -14.12
CA ASP A 116 -3.00 -6.54 -13.51
C ASP A 116 -4.04 -6.19 -12.42
N LYS A 117 -5.28 -6.68 -12.61
CA LYS A 117 -6.39 -6.41 -11.68
C LYS A 117 -6.20 -7.09 -10.33
N GLU A 118 -5.60 -8.28 -10.31
CA GLU A 118 -5.35 -9.00 -9.07
C GLU A 118 -4.38 -8.19 -8.22
N MET A 119 -3.23 -7.81 -8.79
CA MET A 119 -2.20 -7.02 -8.09
C MET A 119 -2.72 -5.66 -7.65
N LEU A 120 -3.57 -5.01 -8.44
CA LEU A 120 -4.26 -3.79 -8.04
C LEU A 120 -5.19 -4.01 -6.83
N GLY A 121 -5.94 -5.11 -6.81
CA GLY A 121 -6.78 -5.51 -5.68
C GLY A 121 -5.97 -5.75 -4.41
N TRP A 122 -4.80 -6.39 -4.54
CA TRP A 122 -3.86 -6.56 -3.43
C TRP A 122 -3.35 -5.22 -2.89
N LYS A 123 -2.97 -4.29 -3.78
CA LYS A 123 -2.54 -2.93 -3.40
C LYS A 123 -3.65 -2.18 -2.65
N ILE A 124 -4.89 -2.25 -3.15
CA ILE A 124 -6.06 -1.63 -2.50
C ILE A 124 -6.30 -2.24 -1.11
N LYS A 125 -6.30 -3.57 -0.99
CA LYS A 125 -6.49 -4.29 0.27
C LYS A 125 -5.42 -3.88 1.29
N ARG A 126 -4.17 -3.80 0.83
CA ARG A 126 -3.04 -3.33 1.62
C ARG A 126 -3.29 -1.90 2.08
N ASP A 127 -3.51 -0.95 1.18
CA ASP A 127 -3.62 0.47 1.54
C ASP A 127 -4.85 0.78 2.44
N LYS A 128 -5.87 -0.09 2.45
CA LYS A 128 -7.00 -0.06 3.40
C LYS A 128 -6.72 -0.65 4.78
N HIS A 129 -5.62 -1.39 4.94
CA HIS A 129 -5.39 -2.17 6.15
C HIS A 129 -5.09 -1.26 7.35
N PRO A 130 -5.91 -1.29 8.42
CA PRO A 130 -5.87 -0.31 9.52
C PRO A 130 -4.59 -0.39 10.35
N LEU A 131 -3.91 -1.54 10.33
CA LEU A 131 -2.70 -1.76 11.14
C LEU A 131 -1.42 -1.29 10.43
N LEU A 132 -1.40 -1.13 9.09
CA LEU A 132 -0.15 -0.83 8.37
C LEU A 132 0.61 0.41 8.85
N PRO A 133 -0.05 1.54 9.22
CA PRO A 133 0.65 2.69 9.77
C PRO A 133 1.45 2.38 11.05
N ASN A 134 0.97 1.42 11.84
CA ASN A 134 1.60 0.97 13.10
C ASN A 134 2.52 -0.25 12.89
N LEU A 135 2.28 -1.05 11.85
CA LEU A 135 3.08 -2.25 11.55
C LEU A 135 4.51 -1.87 11.11
N MET A 136 4.67 -0.80 10.35
CA MET A 136 5.98 -0.36 9.83
C MET A 136 6.88 0.30 10.89
N THR A 137 6.35 0.58 12.08
CA THR A 137 7.03 1.42 13.09
C THR A 137 7.24 0.72 14.44
N SER A 138 6.67 -0.47 14.65
CA SER A 138 6.77 -1.24 15.90
C SER A 138 7.46 -2.58 15.69
N GLU A 139 8.17 -3.11 16.71
CA GLU A 139 8.81 -4.43 16.63
C GLU A 139 7.80 -5.57 16.41
N GLU A 140 6.63 -5.49 17.05
CA GLU A 140 5.53 -6.44 16.83
C GLU A 140 4.98 -6.34 15.41
N GLY A 141 4.93 -5.11 14.88
CA GLY A 141 4.57 -4.85 13.51
C GLY A 141 5.52 -5.46 12.50
N GLN A 142 6.83 -5.35 12.76
CA GLN A 142 7.86 -5.95 11.92
C GLN A 142 7.76 -7.47 11.91
N LYS A 143 7.48 -8.11 13.06
CA LYS A 143 7.26 -9.57 13.11
C LYS A 143 6.05 -10.01 12.30
N ILE A 144 4.94 -9.27 12.37
CA ILE A 144 3.75 -9.56 11.57
C ILE A 144 4.04 -9.39 10.08
N ILE A 145 4.80 -8.34 9.72
CA ILE A 145 5.27 -8.15 8.34
C ILE A 145 6.14 -9.32 7.91
N ASP A 146 7.10 -9.76 8.72
CA ASP A 146 8.00 -10.86 8.36
C ASP A 146 7.24 -12.20 8.21
N GLU A 147 6.25 -12.46 9.07
CA GLU A 147 5.43 -13.68 9.02
C GLU A 147 4.41 -13.68 7.88
N LYS A 148 3.89 -12.50 7.51
CA LYS A 148 2.79 -12.35 6.54
C LYS A 148 3.18 -11.50 5.33
N TYR A 149 4.47 -11.34 5.05
CA TYR A 149 4.97 -10.40 4.04
C TYR A 149 4.30 -10.61 2.69
N SER A 150 4.29 -11.86 2.23
CA SER A 150 3.67 -12.26 0.97
C SER A 150 2.14 -12.10 0.96
N GLU A 151 1.49 -11.97 2.12
CA GLU A 151 0.04 -11.72 2.26
C GLU A 151 -0.31 -10.22 2.13
N TYR A 152 0.68 -9.33 2.24
CA TYR A 152 0.48 -7.88 2.17
C TYR A 152 1.24 -7.21 1.03
N PHE A 153 2.32 -7.82 0.54
CA PHE A 153 3.20 -7.28 -0.48
C PHE A 153 3.26 -8.27 -1.66
N PRO A 154 2.45 -8.06 -2.71
CA PRO A 154 2.59 -8.83 -3.94
C PRO A 154 3.97 -8.60 -4.58
N PRO A 155 4.42 -9.50 -5.46
CA PRO A 155 5.66 -9.31 -6.20
C PRO A 155 5.64 -8.02 -7.00
N ASP A 156 6.81 -7.40 -7.12
CA ASP A 156 7.04 -6.16 -7.87
C ASP A 156 7.38 -6.43 -9.36
N ILE A 157 7.07 -7.61 -9.90
CA ILE A 157 7.37 -8.00 -11.28
C ILE A 157 6.20 -8.80 -11.88
N GLY A 158 6.19 -8.94 -13.20
CA GLY A 158 5.17 -9.66 -13.97
C GLY A 158 4.02 -8.78 -14.49
N TYR A 159 4.02 -7.48 -14.18
CA TYR A 159 3.00 -6.53 -14.62
C TYR A 159 3.55 -5.11 -14.69
N PHE A 160 2.89 -4.24 -15.45
CA PHE A 160 3.24 -2.84 -15.47
C PHE A 160 2.53 -2.08 -14.34
N ARG A 161 3.27 -1.13 -13.73
CA ARG A 161 2.72 -0.23 -12.71
C ARG A 161 3.22 1.19 -12.88
N ALA A 162 2.37 2.14 -12.55
CA ALA A 162 2.71 3.56 -12.52
C ALA A 162 2.08 4.23 -11.31
N GLU A 163 2.78 5.21 -10.78
CA GLU A 163 2.33 6.03 -9.66
C GLU A 163 2.55 7.50 -9.98
N PHE A 164 1.48 8.28 -9.85
CA PHE A 164 1.53 9.73 -9.90
C PHE A 164 1.17 10.28 -8.52
N THR A 165 2.02 11.13 -7.98
CA THR A 165 1.76 11.85 -6.73
C THR A 165 1.81 13.35 -6.99
N SER A 166 0.80 14.06 -6.54
CA SER A 166 0.74 15.52 -6.56
C SER A 166 0.51 16.02 -5.15
N THR A 167 1.36 16.94 -4.73
CA THR A 167 1.29 17.66 -3.47
C THR A 167 1.37 19.15 -3.76
N ASN A 168 1.03 20.00 -2.79
CA ASN A 168 1.14 21.46 -2.92
C ASN A 168 2.51 21.97 -3.42
N HIS A 169 3.59 21.20 -3.24
CA HIS A 169 4.95 21.63 -3.54
C HIS A 169 5.65 20.80 -4.62
N ARG A 170 5.16 19.59 -4.90
CA ARG A 170 5.85 18.63 -5.76
C ARG A 170 4.85 17.73 -6.49
N THR A 171 5.13 17.49 -7.76
CA THR A 171 4.54 16.43 -8.55
C THR A 171 5.61 15.41 -8.90
N ARG A 172 5.25 14.13 -8.90
CA ARG A 172 6.14 13.02 -9.25
C ARG A 172 5.36 11.99 -10.06
N PHE A 173 5.95 11.56 -11.17
CA PHE A 173 5.41 10.50 -12.01
C PHE A 173 6.46 9.39 -12.10
N LEU A 174 6.09 8.19 -11.68
CA LEU A 174 6.87 6.97 -11.70
C LEU A 174 6.18 5.91 -12.57
N TYR A 175 6.92 5.11 -13.33
CA TYR A 175 6.38 3.92 -14.01
C TYR A 175 7.42 2.83 -14.24
N THR A 176 6.99 1.60 -14.49
CA THR A 176 7.89 0.53 -14.97
C THR A 176 8.01 0.58 -16.49
N PRO A 177 9.24 0.56 -17.05
CA PRO A 177 9.45 0.54 -18.50
C PRO A 177 9.13 -0.82 -19.13
N ASP A 178 9.22 -1.90 -18.35
CA ASP A 178 8.90 -3.27 -18.72
C ASP A 178 8.27 -4.01 -17.52
N LYS A 179 7.72 -5.22 -17.74
CA LYS A 179 7.04 -6.00 -16.69
C LYS A 179 7.98 -6.63 -15.68
N GLU A 180 9.23 -6.85 -16.06
CA GLU A 180 10.23 -7.55 -15.24
C GLU A 180 11.07 -6.57 -14.42
N ALA A 181 10.89 -5.27 -14.64
CA ALA A 181 11.51 -4.21 -13.89
C ALA A 181 11.01 -4.23 -12.44
N ASP A 182 11.92 -4.55 -11.54
CA ASP A 182 11.71 -4.50 -10.10
C ASP A 182 11.55 -3.06 -9.56
N HIS A 183 11.99 -2.06 -10.32
CA HIS A 183 11.96 -0.65 -9.93
C HIS A 183 11.18 0.25 -10.88
N LEU A 184 10.60 1.31 -10.30
CA LEU A 184 9.96 2.39 -11.03
C LEU A 184 10.99 3.44 -11.47
N ILE A 185 10.85 3.94 -12.70
CA ILE A 185 11.65 5.07 -13.20
C ILE A 185 10.85 6.37 -13.14
N GLU A 186 11.53 7.46 -12.78
CA GLU A 186 10.92 8.78 -12.67
C GLU A 186 10.89 9.52 -14.00
N VAL A 187 9.71 10.02 -14.35
CA VAL A 187 9.47 10.84 -15.53
C VAL A 187 9.23 12.27 -15.11
N ARG A 188 10.05 13.18 -15.64
CA ARG A 188 9.82 14.62 -15.46
C ARG A 188 8.61 15.04 -16.27
N MET A 189 7.56 15.48 -15.59
CA MET A 189 6.46 16.16 -16.25
C MET A 189 6.83 17.63 -16.44
N SER A 190 6.96 18.09 -17.69
CA SER A 190 7.03 19.52 -17.96
C SER A 190 5.77 20.19 -17.42
N LYS A 191 5.93 21.29 -16.67
CA LYS A 191 4.80 22.21 -16.42
C LYS A 191 4.31 22.64 -17.80
N GLY A 192 3.04 22.35 -18.11
CA GLY A 192 2.43 22.92 -19.32
C GLY A 192 2.53 24.44 -19.23
N ASN A 193 3.03 25.08 -20.28
CA ASN A 193 2.95 26.53 -20.44
C ASN A 193 1.49 26.96 -20.57
#